data_AF-A0A7C9M8K3-F1
#
_entry.id   AF-A0A7C9M8K3-F1
#
_cell.length_a   1.000
_cell.length_b   1.000
_cell.length_c   1.000
_cell.angle_alpha   90.00
_cell.angle_beta   90.00
_cell.angle_gamma   90.00
#
_symmetry.space_group_name_H-M   'P 1'
#
loop_
_entity.id
_entity.type
_entity.pdbx_description
1 polymer ?
#
loop_
_entity_poly.entity_id
_entity_poly.type
_entity_poly.pdbx_seq_one_letter_code
_entity_poly.pdbx_strand_id
1 'polypeptide(L)'
;MHRFRMTVTFDVNAVFVGELEDLETFAVVLSDHPDDPQEWLELQRALFEDEQEMALGMETYCLVRANGAVVYGGVTACILSAAVLELHLDQEAAGVLGTSVFQLKLHLTEAASAELKRGLQRVMADRLPPVFQLA
;
A
#
# COMPACT_ATOMS: atom_id res chain seq x y z
N MET A 1 10.62 -8.00 -26.47
CA MET A 1 11.23 -7.80 -25.14
C MET A 1 10.27 -8.41 -24.12
N HIS A 2 10.61 -9.55 -23.54
CA HIS A 2 9.79 -10.18 -22.51
C HIS A 2 9.98 -9.39 -21.21
N ARG A 3 9.01 -8.55 -20.84
CA ARG A 3 9.00 -7.91 -19.52
C ARG A 3 8.77 -9.00 -18.49
N PHE A 4 9.81 -9.37 -17.74
CA PHE A 4 9.67 -10.20 -16.57
C PHE A 4 8.78 -9.45 -15.57
N ARG A 5 7.64 -10.03 -15.22
CA ARG A 5 6.79 -9.55 -14.14
C ARG A 5 7.52 -9.88 -12.84
N MET A 6 8.17 -8.88 -12.23
CA MET A 6 8.76 -9.03 -10.91
C MET A 6 7.62 -8.93 -9.89
N THR A 7 7.53 -9.95 -9.04
CA THR A 7 6.54 -10.05 -7.98
C THR A 7 7.29 -10.18 -6.66
N VAL A 8 6.89 -9.38 -5.68
CA VAL A 8 7.33 -9.51 -4.29
C VAL A 8 6.22 -10.21 -3.53
N THR A 9 6.60 -11.22 -2.74
CA THR A 9 5.70 -11.98 -1.88
C THR A 9 6.31 -12.12 -0.50
N PHE A 10 5.53 -11.81 0.52
CA PHE A 10 5.82 -12.15 1.90
C PHE A 10 4.51 -12.41 2.65
N ASP A 11 4.63 -13.07 3.80
CA ASP A 11 3.53 -13.36 4.71
C ASP A 11 3.27 -12.14 5.60
N VAL A 12 2.01 -11.74 5.73
CA VAL A 12 1.56 -10.63 6.58
C VAL A 12 0.94 -11.23 7.84
N ASN A 13 1.60 -11.02 8.97
CA ASN A 13 1.15 -11.48 10.28
C ASN A 13 0.69 -10.34 11.18
N ALA A 14 0.95 -9.09 10.79
CA ALA A 14 0.49 -7.91 11.52
C ALA A 14 0.05 -6.81 10.56
N VAL A 15 -0.93 -6.03 11.00
CA VAL A 15 -1.43 -4.86 10.30
C VAL A 15 -1.65 -3.73 11.28
N PHE A 16 -1.27 -2.52 10.88
CA PHE A 16 -1.70 -1.29 11.52
C PHE A 16 -2.55 -0.50 10.54
N VAL A 17 -3.68 0.04 11.02
CA VAL A 17 -4.53 0.95 10.26
C VAL A 17 -4.93 2.07 11.20
N GLY A 18 -4.49 3.30 10.91
CA GLY A 18 -4.77 4.40 11.82
C GLY A 18 -4.10 5.70 11.43
N GLU A 19 -4.36 6.70 12.25
CA GLU A 19 -3.72 8.01 12.13
C GLU A 19 -2.45 8.02 12.99
N LEU A 20 -1.36 8.47 12.38
CA LEU A 20 -0.12 8.81 13.04
C LEU A 20 -0.20 10.30 13.34
N GLU A 21 -0.75 10.64 14.51
CA GLU A 21 -1.07 12.03 14.90
C GLU A 21 0.13 12.96 14.79
N ASP A 22 1.31 12.51 15.23
CA ASP A 22 2.56 13.29 15.17
C ASP A 22 3.02 13.61 13.73
N LEU A 23 2.55 12.84 12.76
CA LEU A 23 2.87 12.98 11.33
C LEU A 23 1.70 13.51 10.52
N GLU A 24 0.56 13.81 11.16
CA GLU A 24 -0.68 14.21 10.51
C GLU A 24 -1.03 13.32 9.30
N THR A 25 -0.82 12.01 9.45
CA THR A 25 -0.85 11.05 8.34
C THR A 25 -1.75 9.86 8.67
N PHE A 26 -2.58 9.43 7.73
CA PHE A 26 -3.26 8.14 7.80
C PHE A 26 -2.38 7.05 7.18
N ALA A 27 -2.15 5.95 7.90
CA ALA A 27 -1.27 4.87 7.45
C ALA A 27 -1.97 3.50 7.47
N VAL A 28 -1.59 2.67 6.51
CA VAL A 28 -1.82 1.22 6.48
C VAL A 28 -0.45 0.54 6.40
N VAL A 29 -0.05 -0.16 7.44
CA VAL A 29 1.22 -0.89 7.50
C VAL A 29 0.95 -2.37 7.51
N LEU A 30 1.59 -3.11 6.62
CA LEU A 30 1.53 -4.57 6.49
C LEU A 30 2.91 -5.15 6.76
N SER A 31 3.06 -6.03 7.74
CA SER A 31 4.36 -6.61 8.08
C SER A 31 4.31 -8.11 8.34
N ASP A 32 5.47 -8.74 8.19
CA ASP A 32 5.68 -10.15 8.47
C ASP A 32 5.79 -10.49 9.95
N HIS A 33 6.07 -9.51 10.81
CA HIS A 33 6.09 -9.65 12.26
C HIS A 33 5.55 -8.38 12.95
N PRO A 34 4.80 -8.50 14.07
CA PRO A 34 4.27 -7.34 14.78
C PRO A 34 5.35 -6.47 15.45
N ASP A 35 6.40 -7.10 16.00
CA ASP A 35 7.36 -6.40 16.87
C ASP A 35 8.78 -6.26 16.26
N ASP A 36 9.11 -7.05 15.24
CA ASP A 36 10.47 -7.15 14.67
C ASP A 36 10.38 -7.50 13.16
N PRO A 37 9.76 -6.61 12.36
CA PRO A 37 9.47 -6.90 10.97
C PRO A 37 10.76 -6.95 10.14
N GLN A 38 10.90 -7.98 9.30
CA GLN A 38 11.98 -8.06 8.31
C GLN A 38 11.51 -7.55 6.95
N GLU A 39 10.23 -7.77 6.62
CA GLU A 39 9.59 -7.22 5.43
C GLU A 39 8.31 -6.48 5.83
N TRP A 40 8.14 -5.30 5.22
CA TRP A 40 6.92 -4.53 5.36
C TRP A 40 6.65 -3.70 4.12
N LEU A 41 5.38 -3.39 3.95
CA LEU A 41 4.86 -2.43 3.00
C LEU A 41 3.94 -1.47 3.74
N GLU A 42 4.17 -0.19 3.55
CA GLU A 42 3.36 0.85 4.15
C GLU A 42 2.74 1.73 3.08
N LEU A 43 1.46 2.07 3.27
CA LEU A 43 0.74 3.06 2.50
C LEU A 43 0.41 4.22 3.42
N GLN A 44 0.84 5.43 3.07
CA GLN A 44 0.59 6.64 3.86
C GLN A 44 -0.17 7.66 3.04
N ARG A 45 -1.06 8.42 3.67
CA ARG A 45 -1.68 9.59 3.08
C ARG A 45 -1.72 10.72 4.09
N ALA A 46 -1.21 11.89 3.71
CA ALA A 46 -1.32 13.10 4.52
C ALA A 46 -2.79 13.45 4.77
N LEU A 47 -3.11 13.87 6.00
CA LEU A 47 -4.46 14.31 6.38
C LEU A 47 -4.76 15.74 5.93
N PHE A 48 -3.72 16.51 5.65
CA PHE A 48 -3.78 17.86 5.10
C PHE A 48 -2.91 17.91 3.85
N GLU A 49 -3.51 18.35 2.75
CA GLU A 49 -2.82 18.60 1.49
C GLU A 49 -2.59 20.11 1.39
N ASP A 50 -1.37 20.54 1.05
CA ASP A 50 -1.09 21.95 0.79
C ASP A 50 -1.13 22.30 -0.71
N GLU A 51 -1.14 23.60 -1.03
CA GLU A 51 -1.22 24.07 -2.43
C GLU A 51 -0.01 23.62 -3.27
N GLN A 52 1.13 23.30 -2.67
CA GLN A 52 2.34 22.83 -3.36
C GLN A 52 2.24 21.34 -3.71
N GLU A 53 1.72 20.52 -2.80
CA GLU A 53 1.49 19.09 -3.03
C GLU A 53 0.49 18.86 -4.16
N MET A 54 -0.59 19.64 -4.18
CA MET A 54 -1.54 19.65 -5.29
C MET A 54 -0.88 20.06 -6.61
N ALA A 55 -0.03 21.09 -6.59
CA ALA A 55 0.66 21.56 -7.79
C ALA A 55 1.70 20.56 -8.34
N LEU A 56 2.24 19.69 -7.48
CA LEU A 56 3.20 18.65 -7.83
C LEU A 56 2.53 17.30 -8.19
N GLY A 57 1.21 17.20 -8.09
CA GLY A 57 0.48 15.93 -8.29
C GLY A 57 0.76 14.90 -7.19
N MET A 58 1.21 15.36 -6.02
CA MET A 58 1.48 14.55 -4.83
C MET A 58 0.24 14.46 -3.91
N GLU A 59 -0.91 14.93 -4.39
CA GLU A 59 -2.27 14.80 -3.82
C GLU A 59 -2.79 13.34 -3.84
N THR A 60 -1.96 12.40 -3.42
CA THR A 60 -2.22 10.96 -3.41
C THR A 60 -1.46 10.31 -2.25
N TYR A 61 -1.75 9.05 -1.97
CA TYR A 61 -0.97 8.26 -1.00
C TYR A 61 0.46 8.01 -1.50
N CYS A 62 1.36 7.63 -0.61
CA CYS A 62 2.67 7.09 -0.95
C CYS A 62 2.81 5.64 -0.48
N LEU A 63 3.64 4.88 -1.22
CA LEU A 63 4.07 3.53 -0.87
C LEU A 63 5.50 3.60 -0.34
N VAL A 64 5.75 2.99 0.82
CA VAL A 64 7.06 2.89 1.47
C VAL A 64 7.42 1.43 1.70
N ARG A 65 8.67 1.07 1.39
CA ARG A 65 9.22 -0.29 1.53
C ARG A 65 10.25 -0.37 2.65
N ALA A 66 10.41 -1.58 3.20
CA ALA A 66 11.47 -1.91 4.16
C ALA A 66 12.90 -1.55 3.72
N ASN A 67 13.18 -1.51 2.42
CA ASN A 67 14.48 -1.11 1.89
C ASN A 67 14.65 0.42 1.73
N GLY A 68 13.68 1.22 2.19
CA GLY A 68 13.68 2.68 2.10
C GLY A 68 13.18 3.26 0.78
N ALA A 69 12.72 2.44 -0.17
CA ALA A 69 12.12 2.95 -1.41
C ALA A 69 10.77 3.62 -1.12
N VAL A 70 10.54 4.80 -1.72
CA VAL A 70 9.32 5.61 -1.57
C VAL A 70 8.83 6.07 -2.93
N VAL A 71 7.53 5.92 -3.21
CA VAL A 71 6.89 6.46 -4.41
C VAL A 71 5.47 6.95 -4.10
N TYR A 72 5.02 8.00 -4.75
CA TYR A 72 3.64 8.50 -4.64
C TYR A 72 2.74 7.84 -5.69
N GLY A 73 1.56 7.40 -5.27
CA GLY A 73 0.56 6.75 -6.11
C GLY A 73 1.04 5.45 -6.76
N GLY A 74 0.66 5.27 -8.03
CA GLY A 74 1.18 4.20 -8.90
C GLY A 74 0.51 2.83 -8.75
N VAL A 75 -0.41 2.62 -7.80
CA VAL A 75 -1.25 1.41 -7.78
C VAL A 75 -2.34 1.52 -8.87
N THR A 76 -2.34 0.58 -9.80
CA THR A 76 -3.32 0.48 -10.89
C THR A 76 -4.47 -0.46 -10.56
N ALA A 77 -4.24 -1.46 -9.72
CA ALA A 77 -5.26 -2.37 -9.22
C ALA A 77 -4.96 -2.82 -7.80
N CYS A 78 -6.00 -2.87 -6.96
CA CYS A 78 -5.95 -3.41 -5.61
C CYS A 78 -6.99 -4.53 -5.51
N ILE A 79 -6.50 -5.77 -5.40
CA ILE A 79 -7.35 -6.97 -5.31
C ILE A 79 -7.17 -7.53 -3.91
N LEU A 80 -8.25 -7.52 -3.12
CA LEU A 80 -8.25 -8.05 -1.78
C LEU A 80 -9.20 -9.26 -1.71
N SER A 81 -8.64 -10.40 -1.32
CA SER A 81 -9.37 -11.62 -1.00
C SER A 81 -9.19 -11.97 0.48
N ALA A 82 -9.81 -13.07 0.93
CA ALA A 82 -9.69 -13.51 2.32
C ALA A 82 -8.24 -13.85 2.76
N ALA A 83 -7.38 -14.28 1.83
CA ALA A 83 -6.04 -14.78 2.14
C ALA A 83 -4.90 -14.06 1.40
N VAL A 84 -5.22 -13.18 0.46
CA VAL A 84 -4.23 -12.51 -0.39
C VAL A 84 -4.64 -11.08 -0.66
N LEU A 85 -3.67 -10.16 -0.54
CA LEU A 85 -3.72 -8.82 -1.11
C LEU A 85 -2.77 -8.75 -2.30
N GLU A 86 -3.30 -8.36 -3.47
CA GLU A 86 -2.49 -8.02 -4.63
C GLU A 86 -2.56 -6.52 -4.94
N LEU A 87 -1.40 -5.89 -5.07
CA LEU A 87 -1.25 -4.52 -5.57
C LEU A 87 -0.46 -4.56 -6.88
N HIS A 88 -1.04 -4.07 -7.96
CA HIS A 88 -0.41 -4.00 -9.27
C HIS A 88 0.05 -2.58 -9.51
N LEU A 89 1.31 -2.41 -9.89
CA LEU A 89 1.91 -1.10 -10.04
C LEU A 89 2.05 -0.71 -11.51
N ASP A 90 1.97 0.59 -11.78
CA ASP A 90 2.39 1.12 -13.07
C ASP A 90 3.91 0.99 -13.27
N GLN A 91 4.39 1.38 -14.45
CA GLN A 91 5.80 1.23 -14.79
C GLN A 91 6.73 2.13 -13.95
N GLU A 92 6.26 3.31 -13.54
CA GLU A 92 7.07 4.27 -12.78
C GLU A 92 7.27 3.77 -11.35
N ALA A 93 6.17 3.46 -10.66
CA ALA A 93 6.21 2.88 -9.32
C ALA A 93 6.95 1.54 -9.31
N ALA A 94 6.79 0.71 -10.34
CA ALA A 94 7.54 -0.54 -10.44
C ALA A 94 9.05 -0.35 -10.58
N GLY A 95 9.48 0.71 -11.27
CA GLY A 95 10.89 1.06 -11.42
C GLY A 95 11.52 1.49 -10.09
N VAL A 96 10.78 2.27 -9.29
CA VAL A 96 11.23 2.76 -7.97
C VAL A 96 11.22 1.64 -6.93
N LEU A 97 10.14 0.86 -6.87
CA LEU A 97 9.94 -0.17 -5.85
C LEU A 97 10.58 -1.52 -6.19
N GLY A 98 11.11 -1.66 -7.42
CA GLY A 98 11.80 -2.87 -7.90
C GLY A 98 10.87 -4.06 -8.14
N THR A 99 9.56 -3.83 -8.16
CA THR A 99 8.55 -4.88 -8.38
C THR A 99 7.34 -4.32 -9.10
N SER A 100 6.71 -5.10 -9.96
CA SER A 100 5.46 -4.73 -10.63
C SER A 100 4.21 -5.17 -9.88
N VAL A 101 4.37 -6.10 -8.92
CA VAL A 101 3.27 -6.66 -8.14
C VAL A 101 3.73 -6.93 -6.72
N PHE A 102 2.92 -6.52 -5.74
CA PHE A 102 2.95 -7.11 -4.41
C PHE A 102 1.86 -8.16 -4.33
N GLN A 103 2.22 -9.39 -3.95
CA GLN A 103 1.29 -10.48 -3.70
C GLN A 103 1.52 -10.96 -2.27
N LEU A 104 0.76 -10.40 -1.34
CA LEU A 104 0.96 -10.55 0.10
C LEU A 104 -0.01 -11.60 0.65
N LYS A 105 0.51 -12.57 1.39
CA LYS A 105 -0.31 -13.63 2.00
C LYS A 105 -0.78 -13.18 3.37
N LEU A 106 -2.09 -13.13 3.59
CA LEU A 106 -2.68 -12.57 4.78
C LEU A 106 -2.95 -13.67 5.82
N HIS A 107 -2.26 -13.61 6.96
CA HIS A 107 -2.53 -14.44 8.14
C HIS A 107 -3.21 -13.60 9.23
N LEU A 108 -4.27 -12.92 8.82
CA LEU A 108 -4.99 -11.96 9.65
C LEU A 108 -6.30 -12.53 10.18
N THR A 109 -6.73 -12.06 11.34
CA THR A 109 -8.08 -12.33 11.84
C THR A 109 -9.13 -11.66 10.93
N GLU A 110 -10.38 -12.12 10.95
CA GLU A 110 -11.46 -11.47 10.19
C GLU A 110 -11.62 -9.99 10.53
N ALA A 111 -11.46 -9.63 11.81
CA ALA A 111 -11.53 -8.25 12.27
C ALA A 111 -10.40 -7.39 11.66
N ALA A 112 -9.17 -7.89 11.70
CA ALA A 112 -8.00 -7.23 11.11
C ALA A 112 -8.11 -7.13 9.58
N SER A 113 -8.61 -8.17 8.90
CA SER A 113 -8.88 -8.13 7.45
C SER A 113 -9.95 -7.11 7.08
N ALA A 114 -11.01 -6.99 7.89
CA ALA A 114 -12.05 -5.97 7.68
C ALA A 114 -11.52 -4.55 7.91
N GLU A 115 -10.61 -4.38 8.86
CA GLU A 115 -9.93 -3.12 9.12
C GLU A 115 -8.97 -2.74 7.99
N LEU A 116 -8.13 -3.68 7.54
CA LEU A 116 -7.26 -3.53 6.37
C LEU A 116 -8.07 -3.06 5.16
N LYS A 117 -9.21 -3.70 4.88
CA LYS A 117 -10.07 -3.30 3.76
C LYS A 117 -10.50 -1.84 3.86
N ARG A 118 -10.98 -1.39 5.03
CA ARG A 118 -11.39 0.01 5.24
C ARG A 118 -10.20 0.96 5.12
N GLY A 119 -9.04 0.56 5.64
CA GLY A 119 -7.80 1.31 5.54
C GLY A 119 -7.36 1.52 4.10
N LEU A 120 -7.30 0.45 3.30
CA LEU A 120 -6.95 0.51 1.87
C LEU A 120 -7.91 1.40 1.09
N GLN A 121 -9.21 1.30 1.37
CA GLN A 121 -10.22 2.17 0.74
C GLN A 121 -10.03 3.64 1.11
N ARG A 122 -9.66 3.95 2.35
CA ARG A 122 -9.42 5.32 2.82
C ARG A 122 -8.12 5.89 2.27
N VAL A 123 -7.01 5.15 2.36
CA VAL A 123 -5.69 5.64 1.95
C VAL A 123 -5.62 5.89 0.44
N MET A 124 -6.26 5.03 -0.36
CA MET A 124 -6.29 5.16 -1.83
C MET A 124 -7.54 5.88 -2.36
N ALA A 125 -8.22 6.69 -1.53
CA ALA A 125 -9.40 7.46 -1.93
C ALA A 125 -9.01 8.66 -2.84
N ASP A 126 -8.46 8.40 -4.02
CA ASP A 126 -8.02 9.45 -4.96
C ASP A 126 -9.12 9.81 -5.96
N ARG A 127 -8.89 10.87 -6.76
CA ARG A 127 -9.77 11.30 -7.86
C ARG A 127 -9.97 10.21 -8.93
N LEU A 128 -8.99 9.32 -9.09
CA LEU A 128 -9.07 8.11 -9.91
C LEU A 128 -8.60 6.93 -9.04
N PRO A 129 -9.51 6.33 -8.24
CA PRO A 129 -9.12 5.25 -7.35
C PRO A 129 -8.67 4.04 -8.18
N PRO A 130 -7.73 3.22 -7.67
CA PRO A 130 -7.40 1.95 -8.30
C PRO A 130 -8.66 1.11 -8.46
N VAL A 131 -8.67 0.21 -9.44
CA VAL A 131 -9.77 -0.73 -9.59
C VAL A 131 -9.75 -1.65 -8.37
N PHE A 132 -10.74 -1.47 -7.48
CA PHE A 132 -10.96 -2.33 -6.33
C PHE A 132 -11.81 -3.52 -6.76
N GLN A 133 -11.23 -4.71 -6.70
CA GLN A 133 -11.94 -5.96 -6.92
C GLN A 133 -12.00 -6.76 -5.61
N LEU A 134 -13.22 -7.17 -5.27
CA LEU A 134 -13.47 -8.14 -4.21
C LEU A 134 -13.64 -9.50 -4.89
N ALA A 135 -12.80 -10.46 -4.52
CA ALA A 135 -12.94 -11.86 -4.89
C ALA A 135 -13.79 -12.61 -3.86
#